data_AF-V5GL25-F1
#
_entry.id   AF-V5GL25-F1
#
_cell.length_a   1.000
_cell.length_b   1.000
_cell.length_c   1.000
_cell.angle_alpha   90.00
_cell.angle_beta   90.00
_cell.angle_gamma   90.00
#
_symmetry.space_group_name_H-M   'P 1'
#
loop_
_entity.id
_entity.type
_entity.pdbx_description
1 polymer ?
#
loop_
_entity_poly.entity_id
_entity_poly.type
_entity_poly.pdbx_seq_one_letter_code
_entity_poly.pdbx_strand_id
1 'polypeptide(L)'
;MSGSSLRNAVHRRNHKERSQPVGRSKLGLLEKHKDYVLRAKDHHRKAAQIKRLTEKAAMRNKDEFYFGMINSSTKKGVHQHARPGDSLDNDVVALLRTQDVGYVRRTIVGERKRVRGLVERLAPAVGGLGAEWVDAKAGRRETLERAGLLNVGKGKGSGTTGKKTVWLDDADALRAYNAPSASQAPQTEESWIDDLSDTSDIEDDDSPIPSTTSTSSKGAKHYGYLVTELQSRYARLDQLQSAAEKLDLVRALMTHKGGRSQVVKQKKKDSLTDAVAKGKVTKNGLALVDTDDEDEDGEKKGKVAKVYKFGKERKR
;
A
#
# COMPACT_ATOMS: atom_id res chain seq x y z
N MET A 1 32.10 -6.50 -74.27
CA MET A 1 31.26 -5.55 -73.51
C MET A 1 30.42 -4.79 -74.53
N SER A 2 29.13 -5.09 -74.68
CA SER A 2 28.31 -4.42 -75.69
C SER A 2 26.87 -4.24 -75.21
N GLY A 3 26.50 -2.97 -75.03
CA GLY A 3 25.15 -2.48 -75.23
C GLY A 3 24.11 -2.76 -74.14
N SER A 4 24.20 -2.08 -72.99
CA SER A 4 22.96 -1.62 -72.35
C SER A 4 22.32 -0.57 -73.27
N SER A 5 21.63 -1.08 -74.30
CA SER A 5 20.92 -0.35 -75.35
C SER A 5 20.11 0.82 -74.76
N LEU A 6 19.97 1.91 -75.53
CA LEU A 6 19.30 3.20 -75.25
C LEU A 6 17.93 3.13 -74.51
N ARG A 7 17.39 1.93 -74.28
CA ARG A 7 16.27 1.61 -73.39
C ARG A 7 16.49 1.97 -71.91
N ASN A 8 17.74 2.05 -71.44
CA ASN A 8 18.09 2.55 -70.10
C ASN A 8 18.40 4.06 -70.07
N ALA A 9 18.57 4.72 -71.23
CA ALA A 9 18.86 6.15 -71.33
C ALA A 9 17.59 7.02 -71.26
N VAL A 10 16.43 6.46 -71.59
CA VAL A 10 15.12 7.10 -71.42
C VAL A 10 14.52 6.66 -70.09
N HIS A 11 14.32 7.59 -69.15
CA HIS A 11 13.67 7.29 -67.88
C HIS A 11 12.26 6.74 -68.10
N ARG A 12 12.02 5.51 -67.67
CA ARG A 12 10.68 4.91 -67.61
C ARG A 12 9.89 5.53 -66.47
N ARG A 13 8.62 5.85 -66.73
CA ARG A 13 7.72 6.37 -65.69
C ARG A 13 7.51 5.31 -64.62
N ASN A 14 7.75 5.67 -63.36
CA ASN A 14 7.41 4.81 -62.23
C ASN A 14 5.88 4.78 -62.04
N HIS A 15 5.30 3.58 -62.04
CA HIS A 15 3.87 3.39 -61.78
C HIS A 15 3.65 3.20 -60.27
N LYS A 16 2.95 4.16 -59.66
CA LYS A 16 2.61 4.13 -58.23
C LYS A 16 1.43 3.19 -57.98
N GLU A 17 1.45 2.50 -56.84
CA GLU A 17 0.38 1.61 -56.41
C GLU A 17 -0.78 2.43 -55.77
N ARG A 18 -2.03 1.98 -55.94
CA ARG A 18 -3.22 2.66 -55.40
C ARG A 18 -3.50 2.27 -53.95
N SER A 19 -3.95 3.21 -53.12
CA SER A 19 -4.39 2.99 -51.74
C SER A 19 -5.78 2.30 -51.66
N GLN A 20 -6.16 1.88 -50.45
CA GLN A 20 -7.51 1.39 -50.14
C GLN A 20 -8.54 2.54 -50.27
N PRO A 21 -9.74 2.33 -50.83
CA PRO A 21 -10.79 3.35 -50.84
C PRO A 21 -11.21 3.76 -49.44
N VAL A 22 -11.52 5.06 -49.26
CA VAL A 22 -11.80 5.66 -47.95
C VAL A 22 -12.96 4.96 -47.22
N GLY A 23 -14.04 4.62 -47.94
CA GLY A 23 -15.19 3.89 -47.37
C GLY A 23 -14.89 2.46 -46.89
N ARG A 24 -13.73 1.90 -47.26
CA ARG A 24 -13.25 0.58 -46.82
C ARG A 24 -11.97 0.64 -45.98
N SER A 25 -11.57 1.83 -45.55
CA SER A 25 -10.38 2.06 -44.71
C SER A 25 -10.39 1.21 -43.43
N LYS A 26 -11.58 0.94 -42.85
CA LYS A 26 -11.77 0.07 -41.68
C LYS A 26 -11.20 -1.35 -41.85
N LEU A 27 -11.11 -1.87 -43.08
CA LEU A 27 -10.61 -3.22 -43.37
C LEU A 27 -9.07 -3.30 -43.40
N GLY A 28 -8.37 -2.18 -43.23
CA GLY A 28 -6.92 -2.10 -43.29
C GLY A 28 -6.39 -1.97 -44.73
N LEU A 29 -5.10 -2.30 -44.88
CA LEU A 29 -4.36 -2.14 -46.13
C LEU A 29 -4.97 -2.99 -47.26
N LEU A 30 -5.15 -2.39 -48.44
CA LEU A 30 -5.56 -3.13 -49.63
C LEU A 30 -4.39 -3.95 -50.16
N GLU A 31 -4.42 -5.22 -49.85
CA GLU A 31 -3.44 -6.20 -50.28
C GLU A 31 -3.21 -6.18 -51.81
N LYS A 32 -1.94 -6.22 -52.22
CA LYS A 32 -1.53 -6.36 -53.62
C LYS A 32 -0.91 -7.73 -53.87
N HIS A 33 -0.61 -8.02 -55.14
CA HIS A 33 -0.04 -9.31 -55.54
C HIS A 33 1.25 -9.67 -54.77
N LYS A 34 2.10 -8.67 -54.47
CA LYS A 34 3.33 -8.88 -53.67
C LYS A 34 3.02 -9.41 -52.27
N ASP A 35 2.04 -8.80 -51.60
CA ASP A 35 1.59 -9.21 -50.28
C ASP A 35 0.93 -10.59 -50.32
N TYR A 36 0.14 -10.87 -51.37
CA TYR A 36 -0.48 -12.19 -51.60
C TYR A 36 0.56 -13.29 -51.72
N VAL A 37 1.62 -13.04 -52.49
CA VAL A 37 2.72 -14.01 -52.63
C VAL A 37 3.38 -14.27 -51.27
N LEU A 38 3.60 -13.24 -50.44
CA LEU A 38 4.16 -13.40 -49.09
C LEU A 38 3.23 -14.22 -48.19
N ARG A 39 1.93 -13.90 -48.18
CA ARG A 39 0.95 -14.65 -47.39
C ARG A 39 0.84 -16.11 -47.86
N ALA A 40 0.74 -16.34 -49.16
CA ALA A 40 0.62 -17.69 -49.72
C ALA A 40 1.85 -18.54 -49.39
N LYS A 41 3.05 -17.96 -49.49
CA LYS A 41 4.30 -18.62 -49.08
C LYS A 41 4.30 -18.98 -47.59
N ASP A 42 3.91 -18.06 -46.72
CA ASP A 42 3.82 -18.33 -45.28
C ASP A 42 2.80 -19.42 -44.95
N HIS A 43 1.61 -19.36 -45.57
CA HIS A 43 0.57 -20.37 -45.41
C HIS A 43 1.04 -21.76 -45.85
N HIS A 44 1.65 -21.86 -47.03
CA HIS A 44 2.20 -23.13 -47.53
C HIS A 44 3.34 -23.66 -46.64
N ARG A 45 4.20 -22.77 -46.11
CA ARG A 45 5.25 -23.15 -45.16
C ARG A 45 4.66 -23.75 -43.87
N LYS A 46 3.65 -23.09 -43.29
CA LYS A 46 2.96 -23.58 -42.08
C LYS A 46 2.23 -24.89 -42.35
N ALA A 47 1.51 -25.00 -43.46
CA ALA A 47 0.81 -26.22 -43.86
C ALA A 47 1.79 -27.40 -44.06
N ALA A 48 2.93 -27.17 -44.72
CA ALA A 48 3.97 -28.18 -44.89
C ALA A 48 4.58 -28.59 -43.54
N GLN A 49 4.81 -27.65 -42.62
CA GLN A 49 5.30 -27.95 -41.28
C GLN A 49 4.30 -28.78 -40.47
N ILE A 50 3.01 -28.42 -40.48
CA ILE A 50 1.96 -29.18 -39.81
C ILE A 50 1.90 -30.59 -40.37
N LYS A 51 1.91 -30.76 -41.71
CA LYS A 51 1.92 -32.08 -42.36
C LYS A 51 3.10 -32.95 -41.90
N ARG A 52 4.30 -32.38 -41.84
CA ARG A 52 5.49 -33.10 -41.32
C ARG A 52 5.33 -33.48 -39.85
N LEU A 53 4.77 -32.61 -39.02
CA LEU A 53 4.53 -32.90 -37.59
C LEU A 53 3.46 -33.98 -37.40
N THR A 54 2.40 -33.97 -38.22
CA THR A 54 1.36 -35.01 -38.20
C THR A 54 1.89 -36.37 -38.64
N GLU A 55 2.73 -36.42 -39.68
CA GLU A 55 3.39 -37.64 -40.14
C GLU A 55 4.32 -38.21 -39.05
N LYS A 56 5.12 -37.34 -38.41
CA LYS A 56 5.96 -37.73 -37.25
C LYS A 56 5.13 -38.26 -36.07
N ALA A 57 4.01 -37.60 -35.75
CA ALA A 57 3.13 -38.04 -34.68
C ALA A 57 2.46 -39.39 -34.99
N ALA A 58 2.09 -39.64 -36.25
CA ALA A 58 1.51 -40.90 -36.70
C ALA A 58 2.52 -42.06 -36.70
N MET A 59 3.78 -41.80 -37.08
CA MET A 59 4.86 -42.80 -37.08
C MET A 59 5.59 -42.94 -35.73
N ARG A 60 5.04 -42.40 -34.64
CA ARG A 60 5.68 -42.43 -33.32
C ARG A 60 5.71 -43.85 -32.76
N ASN A 61 6.88 -44.30 -32.30
CA ASN A 61 7.01 -45.57 -31.60
C ASN A 61 6.46 -45.42 -30.17
N LYS A 62 5.51 -46.29 -29.78
CA LYS A 62 4.86 -46.23 -28.46
C LYS A 62 5.83 -46.51 -27.31
N ASP A 63 6.87 -47.29 -27.58
CA ASP A 63 7.84 -47.76 -26.58
C ASP A 63 9.17 -46.98 -26.63
N GLU A 64 9.20 -45.82 -27.31
CA GLU A 64 10.40 -44.98 -27.37
C GLU A 64 10.81 -44.47 -25.98
N PHE A 65 12.09 -44.64 -25.63
CA PHE A 65 12.66 -44.12 -24.39
C PHE A 65 13.86 -43.19 -24.65
N TYR A 66 13.78 -41.98 -24.12
CA TYR A 66 14.86 -40.98 -24.13
C TYR A 66 15.15 -40.55 -22.69
N PHE A 67 16.42 -40.42 -22.31
CA PHE A 67 16.83 -40.00 -20.94
C PHE A 67 16.25 -38.63 -20.52
N GLY A 68 15.98 -37.74 -21.49
CA GLY A 68 15.30 -36.47 -21.22
C GLY A 68 13.88 -36.61 -20.68
N MET A 69 13.23 -37.76 -20.85
CA MET A 69 11.90 -38.04 -20.28
C MET A 69 11.90 -38.22 -18.77
N ILE A 70 13.07 -38.44 -18.14
CA ILE A 70 13.20 -38.55 -16.67
C ILE A 70 12.94 -37.18 -16.01
N ASN A 71 13.45 -36.10 -16.61
CA ASN A 71 13.41 -34.75 -16.04
C ASN A 71 12.31 -33.86 -16.65
N SER A 72 11.66 -34.30 -17.73
CA SER A 72 10.58 -33.57 -18.37
C SER A 72 9.23 -34.15 -17.99
N SER A 73 8.21 -33.30 -17.93
CA SER A 73 6.85 -33.72 -17.59
C SER A 73 5.87 -33.23 -18.64
N THR A 74 4.84 -34.05 -18.88
CA THR A 74 3.74 -33.72 -19.79
C THR A 74 2.47 -33.58 -18.98
N LYS A 75 1.78 -32.44 -19.09
CA LYS A 75 0.50 -32.20 -18.41
C LYS A 75 -0.60 -32.03 -19.45
N LYS A 76 -1.64 -32.86 -19.38
CA LYS A 76 -2.72 -32.91 -20.39
C LYS A 76 -2.21 -33.04 -21.84
N GLY A 77 -1.15 -33.82 -22.04
CA GLY A 77 -0.56 -34.03 -23.38
C GLY A 77 0.33 -32.92 -23.90
N VAL A 78 0.59 -31.85 -23.12
CA VAL A 78 1.52 -30.77 -23.49
C VAL A 78 2.78 -30.84 -22.63
N HIS A 79 3.94 -30.85 -23.29
CA HIS A 79 5.24 -30.80 -22.64
C HIS A 79 5.41 -29.49 -21.84
N GLN A 80 5.70 -29.61 -20.55
CA GLN A 80 5.98 -28.48 -19.67
C GLN A 80 7.47 -28.41 -19.41
N HIS A 81 8.11 -27.31 -19.82
CA HIS A 81 9.44 -27.01 -19.36
C HIS A 81 9.39 -26.67 -17.87
N ALA A 82 10.21 -27.34 -17.06
CA ALA A 82 10.39 -26.95 -15.67
C ALA A 82 10.84 -25.49 -15.64
N ARG A 83 10.03 -24.62 -15.02
CA ARG A 83 10.52 -23.29 -14.66
C ARG A 83 11.54 -23.49 -13.54
N PRO A 84 12.70 -22.80 -13.57
CA PRO A 84 13.64 -22.85 -12.46
C PRO A 84 12.92 -22.27 -11.24
N GLY A 85 12.49 -23.17 -10.37
CA GLY A 85 11.65 -22.92 -9.22
C GLY A 85 11.93 -24.03 -8.24
N ASP A 86 13.20 -24.15 -7.87
CA ASP A 86 13.65 -25.13 -6.90
C ASP A 86 12.89 -24.85 -5.60
N SER A 87 12.22 -25.87 -5.09
CA SER A 87 11.64 -25.81 -3.76
C SER A 87 12.79 -25.57 -2.77
N LEU A 88 12.83 -24.38 -2.19
CA LEU A 88 13.82 -24.05 -1.17
C LEU A 88 13.58 -24.90 0.08
N ASP A 89 14.66 -25.33 0.71
CA ASP A 89 14.58 -26.01 1.99
C ASP A 89 13.98 -25.08 3.06
N ASN A 90 13.26 -25.66 4.02
CA ASN A 90 12.55 -24.90 5.04
C ASN A 90 13.49 -24.02 5.87
N ASP A 91 14.73 -24.48 6.11
CA ASP A 91 15.75 -23.71 6.84
C ASP A 91 16.19 -22.46 6.06
N VAL A 92 16.35 -22.59 4.73
CA VAL A 92 16.66 -21.47 3.84
C VAL A 92 15.49 -20.48 3.80
N VAL A 93 14.26 -20.99 3.71
CA VAL A 93 13.05 -20.16 3.76
C VAL A 93 12.96 -19.41 5.10
N ALA A 94 13.21 -20.08 6.23
CA ALA A 94 13.17 -19.46 7.55
C ALA A 94 14.24 -18.36 7.71
N LEU A 95 15.44 -18.56 7.15
CA LEU A 95 16.49 -17.54 7.10
C LEU A 95 16.05 -16.31 6.29
N LEU A 96 15.53 -16.51 5.07
CA LEU A 96 15.04 -15.43 4.22
C LEU A 96 13.92 -14.64 4.89
N ARG A 97 12.97 -15.34 5.53
CA ARG A 97 11.89 -14.68 6.30
C ARG A 97 12.41 -13.89 7.49
N THR A 98 13.47 -14.35 8.14
CA THR A 98 14.11 -13.59 9.23
C THR A 98 14.73 -12.29 8.73
N GLN A 99 15.37 -12.33 7.54
CA GLN A 99 15.90 -11.12 6.88
C GLN A 99 14.79 -10.15 6.50
N ASP A 100 13.70 -10.65 5.91
CA ASP A 100 12.51 -9.85 5.55
C ASP A 100 11.93 -9.13 6.77
N VAL A 101 11.74 -9.84 7.89
CA VAL A 101 11.26 -9.25 9.15
C VAL A 101 12.20 -8.14 9.62
N GLY A 102 13.52 -8.36 9.58
CA GLY A 102 14.52 -7.35 9.93
C GLY A 102 14.40 -6.10 9.07
N TYR A 103 14.25 -6.26 7.75
CA TYR A 103 14.03 -5.16 6.82
C TYR A 103 12.75 -4.38 7.13
N VAL A 104 11.61 -5.07 7.29
CA VAL A 104 10.33 -4.44 7.60
C VAL A 104 10.42 -3.67 8.92
N ARG A 105 11.01 -4.23 9.98
CA ARG A 105 11.20 -3.53 11.26
C ARG A 105 12.03 -2.26 11.10
N ARG A 106 13.12 -2.30 10.33
CA ARG A 106 13.93 -1.11 10.01
C ARG A 106 13.08 -0.05 9.29
N THR A 107 12.26 -0.45 8.33
CA THR A 107 11.37 0.49 7.61
C THR A 107 10.32 1.11 8.53
N ILE A 108 9.74 0.34 9.47
CA ILE A 108 8.79 0.86 10.48
C ILE A 108 9.45 1.93 11.34
N VAL A 109 10.68 1.71 11.82
CA VAL A 109 11.42 2.70 12.60
C VAL A 109 11.64 3.99 11.79
N GLY A 110 12.00 3.85 10.51
CA GLY A 110 12.15 4.99 9.59
C GLY A 110 10.83 5.74 9.35
N GLU A 111 9.72 5.05 9.12
CA GLU A 111 8.41 5.69 8.93
C GLU A 111 7.93 6.38 10.23
N ARG A 112 8.13 5.76 11.40
CA ARG A 112 7.81 6.39 12.70
C ARG A 112 8.55 7.72 12.90
N LYS A 113 9.84 7.79 12.52
CA LYS A 113 10.62 9.04 12.57
C LYS A 113 10.05 10.10 11.63
N ARG A 114 9.65 9.72 10.40
CA ARG A 114 9.03 10.65 9.43
C ARG A 114 7.68 11.16 9.91
N VAL A 115 6.84 10.27 10.46
CA VAL A 115 5.57 10.67 11.08
C VAL A 115 5.83 11.66 12.21
N ARG A 116 6.77 11.37 13.12
CA ARG A 116 7.12 12.30 14.21
C ARG A 116 7.55 13.67 13.68
N GLY A 117 8.44 13.72 12.69
CA GLY A 117 8.86 14.99 12.08
C GLY A 117 7.72 15.75 11.39
N LEU A 118 6.75 15.06 10.79
CA LEU A 118 5.55 15.71 10.24
C LEU A 118 4.62 16.25 11.33
N VAL A 119 4.45 15.51 12.43
CA VAL A 119 3.67 15.94 13.60
C VAL A 119 4.30 17.17 14.24
N GLU A 120 5.62 17.18 14.44
CA GLU A 120 6.37 18.33 14.98
C GLU A 120 6.22 19.58 14.10
N ARG A 121 6.24 19.43 12.77
CA ARG A 121 6.00 20.55 11.83
C ARG A 121 4.56 21.06 11.84
N LEU A 122 3.60 20.17 12.07
CA LEU A 122 2.17 20.53 12.10
C LEU A 122 1.73 21.11 13.45
N ALA A 123 2.35 20.70 14.56
CA ALA A 123 1.91 21.04 15.91
C ALA A 123 1.72 22.55 16.18
N PRO A 124 2.62 23.46 15.76
CA PRO A 124 2.45 24.90 16.03
C PRO A 124 1.27 25.51 15.26
N ALA A 125 0.96 24.98 14.08
CA ALA A 125 -0.04 25.54 13.19
C ALA A 125 -1.46 25.09 13.56
N VAL A 126 -1.64 23.81 13.93
CA VAL A 126 -2.95 23.17 14.12
C VAL A 126 -3.86 23.92 15.10
N GLY A 127 -3.31 24.55 16.14
CA GLY A 127 -4.09 25.33 17.11
C GLY A 127 -4.74 26.60 16.53
N GLY A 128 -4.23 27.13 15.41
CA GLY A 128 -4.77 28.30 14.72
C GLY A 128 -5.69 27.99 13.54
N LEU A 129 -5.86 26.71 13.16
CA LEU A 129 -6.79 26.33 12.08
C LEU A 129 -8.20 26.13 12.65
N GLY A 130 -9.18 26.83 12.08
CA GLY A 130 -10.58 26.72 12.50
C GLY A 130 -11.16 25.32 12.32
N ALA A 131 -12.18 24.98 13.11
CA ALA A 131 -12.84 23.67 13.06
C ALA A 131 -13.40 23.33 11.67
N GLU A 132 -13.89 24.32 10.94
CA GLU A 132 -14.37 24.17 9.56
C GLU A 132 -13.30 23.64 8.62
N TRP A 133 -12.04 24.08 8.78
CA TRP A 133 -10.93 23.59 7.98
C TRP A 133 -10.58 22.14 8.32
N VAL A 134 -10.64 21.77 9.61
CA VAL A 134 -10.36 20.39 10.06
C VAL A 134 -11.40 19.42 9.49
N ASP A 135 -12.66 19.81 9.48
CA ASP A 135 -13.78 18.98 9.01
C ASP A 135 -14.01 19.04 7.49
N ALA A 136 -13.40 19.99 6.78
CA ALA A 136 -13.57 20.17 5.33
C ALA A 136 -13.14 18.96 4.46
N LYS A 137 -12.27 18.08 4.97
CA LYS A 137 -11.79 16.91 4.20
C LYS A 137 -11.83 15.63 5.05
N ALA A 138 -12.39 14.57 4.49
CA ALA A 138 -12.50 13.27 5.15
C ALA A 138 -11.12 12.74 5.59
N GLY A 139 -11.04 12.20 6.82
CA GLY A 139 -9.83 11.63 7.41
C GLY A 139 -8.83 12.65 7.97
N ARG A 140 -8.95 13.95 7.67
CA ARG A 140 -8.08 14.99 8.22
C ARG A 140 -8.20 15.06 9.75
N ARG A 141 -9.43 15.15 10.24
CA ARG A 141 -9.73 15.14 11.68
C ARG A 141 -9.14 13.91 12.37
N GLU A 142 -9.48 12.71 11.88
CA GLU A 142 -9.00 11.44 12.42
C GLU A 142 -7.47 11.38 12.48
N THR A 143 -6.78 11.88 11.45
CA THR A 143 -5.31 11.87 11.41
C THR A 143 -4.67 12.82 12.40
N LEU A 144 -5.28 13.99 12.62
CA LEU A 144 -4.83 14.98 13.61
C LEU A 144 -5.15 14.51 15.05
N GLU A 145 -6.29 13.84 15.25
CA GLU A 145 -6.65 13.18 16.51
C GLU A 145 -5.67 12.03 16.82
N ARG A 146 -5.38 11.17 15.84
CA ARG A 146 -4.37 10.09 15.97
C ARG A 146 -2.97 10.62 16.25
N ALA A 147 -2.64 11.79 15.72
CA ALA A 147 -1.38 12.49 16.00
C ALA A 147 -1.35 13.17 17.38
N GLY A 148 -2.47 13.23 18.10
CA GLY A 148 -2.60 13.92 19.38
C GLY A 148 -2.56 15.45 19.25
N LEU A 149 -2.80 15.99 18.06
CA LEU A 149 -2.82 17.44 17.80
C LEU A 149 -4.21 18.05 18.03
N LEU A 150 -5.24 17.22 18.14
CA LEU A 150 -6.60 17.60 18.54
C LEU A 150 -6.95 16.88 19.85
N ASN A 151 -7.37 17.63 20.87
CA ASN A 151 -7.82 17.04 22.13
C ASN A 151 -9.21 16.42 21.96
N VAL A 152 -9.28 15.09 22.07
CA VAL A 152 -10.55 14.33 22.15
C VAL A 152 -10.82 14.02 23.61
N GLY A 153 -11.47 14.95 24.33
CA GLY A 153 -12.00 14.67 25.67
C GLY A 153 -11.85 15.81 26.69
N LYS A 154 -13.00 16.24 27.22
CA LYS A 154 -13.24 17.20 28.32
C LYS A 154 -13.01 18.68 28.01
N GLY A 155 -14.14 19.40 27.97
CA GLY A 155 -14.20 20.84 28.24
C GLY A 155 -14.50 21.66 27.00
N LYS A 156 -15.72 22.17 26.93
CA LYS A 156 -16.09 23.32 26.10
C LYS A 156 -15.14 24.47 26.48
N GLY A 157 -14.14 24.75 25.64
CA GLY A 157 -13.20 25.86 25.81
C GLY A 157 -11.85 25.51 26.46
N SER A 158 -11.06 24.64 25.85
CA SER A 158 -9.61 24.66 26.07
C SER A 158 -8.89 24.06 24.86
N GLY A 159 -8.74 24.87 23.81
CA GLY A 159 -7.74 24.58 22.79
C GLY A 159 -6.34 24.57 23.42
N THR A 160 -5.43 23.83 22.82
CA THR A 160 -4.01 23.72 23.20
C THR A 160 -3.24 25.05 23.10
N THR A 161 -3.91 26.14 22.73
CA THR A 161 -3.44 27.49 22.95
C THR A 161 -3.40 27.74 24.45
N GLY A 162 -2.20 27.72 25.04
CA GLY A 162 -2.01 28.29 26.37
C GLY A 162 -2.72 29.64 26.44
N LYS A 163 -3.45 29.90 27.52
CA LYS A 163 -4.15 31.18 27.69
C LYS A 163 -3.10 32.28 27.56
N LYS A 164 -3.25 33.21 26.61
CA LYS A 164 -2.38 34.38 26.52
C LYS A 164 -2.64 35.24 27.75
N THR A 165 -1.74 35.18 28.72
CA THR A 165 -1.76 36.05 29.90
C THR A 165 -1.08 37.36 29.54
N VAL A 166 -1.80 38.46 29.64
CA VAL A 166 -1.27 39.82 29.47
C VAL A 166 -1.12 40.41 30.86
N TRP A 167 0.09 40.84 31.19
CA TRP A 167 0.39 41.54 32.44
C TRP A 167 0.27 43.03 32.19
N LEU A 168 -0.40 43.74 33.09
CA LEU A 168 -0.58 45.19 33.04
C LEU A 168 -0.20 45.77 34.40
N ASP A 169 0.45 46.94 34.38
CA ASP A 169 1.08 47.52 35.57
C ASP A 169 0.08 48.17 36.53
N ASP A 170 -1.00 48.79 36.01
CA ASP A 170 -1.95 49.58 36.80
C ASP A 170 -3.42 49.12 36.68
N ALA A 171 -4.22 49.40 37.72
CA ALA A 171 -5.65 49.08 37.76
C ALA A 171 -6.48 49.83 36.69
N ASP A 172 -6.06 51.04 36.32
CA ASP A 172 -6.70 51.81 35.24
C ASP A 172 -6.31 51.24 33.86
N ALA A 173 -5.08 50.73 33.70
CA ALA A 173 -4.66 50.03 32.50
C ALA A 173 -5.45 48.73 32.28
N LEU A 174 -5.76 47.98 33.35
CA LEU A 174 -6.65 46.82 33.30
C LEU A 174 -8.07 47.19 32.85
N ARG A 175 -8.57 48.36 33.27
CA ARG A 175 -9.94 48.80 32.97
C ARG A 175 -10.07 49.39 31.55
N ALA A 176 -9.00 49.98 31.03
CA ALA A 176 -8.89 50.50 29.67
C ALA A 176 -8.46 49.43 28.64
N TYR A 177 -7.89 48.30 29.08
CA TYR A 177 -7.42 47.25 28.18
C TYR A 177 -8.58 46.64 27.40
N ASN A 178 -8.58 46.88 26.09
CA ASN A 178 -9.44 46.19 25.14
C ASN A 178 -8.56 45.27 24.30
N ALA A 179 -8.84 43.97 24.31
CA ALA A 179 -8.10 43.04 23.48
C ALA A 179 -8.30 43.46 22.01
N PRO A 180 -7.23 43.69 21.22
CA PRO A 180 -7.38 44.07 19.83
C PRO A 180 -8.09 42.91 19.12
N SER A 181 -9.36 43.13 18.79
CA SER A 181 -10.09 42.24 17.89
C SER A 181 -9.36 42.28 16.55
N ALA A 182 -9.24 41.14 15.87
CA ALA A 182 -8.46 40.96 14.64
C ALA A 182 -8.83 41.89 13.46
N SER A 183 -9.74 42.84 13.67
CA SER A 183 -10.16 43.90 12.75
C SER A 183 -9.50 45.26 12.99
N GLN A 184 -8.68 45.46 14.03
CA GLN A 184 -7.87 46.66 14.21
C GLN A 184 -6.39 46.31 14.05
N ALA A 185 -5.85 46.57 12.86
CA ALA A 185 -4.41 46.52 12.61
C ALA A 185 -3.73 47.63 13.42
N PRO A 186 -2.68 47.33 14.22
CA PRO A 186 -1.90 48.38 14.86
C PRO A 186 -1.09 49.12 13.78
N GLN A 187 -1.04 50.44 13.88
CA GLN A 187 -0.02 51.21 13.16
C GLN A 187 1.35 50.75 13.67
N THR A 188 2.25 50.54 12.72
CA THR A 188 3.61 50.05 12.91
C THR A 188 4.36 50.98 13.85
N GLU A 189 4.54 50.58 15.12
CA GLU A 189 5.55 51.19 15.96
C GLU A 189 6.86 50.42 15.76
N GLU A 190 7.86 51.15 15.27
CA GLU A 190 9.19 50.68 14.89
C GLU A 190 9.92 50.06 16.08
N SER A 191 9.88 48.73 16.20
CA SER A 191 10.81 48.02 17.06
C SER A 191 12.14 47.86 16.34
N TRP A 192 13.13 48.66 16.75
CA TRP A 192 14.55 48.58 16.40
C TRP A 192 15.13 47.17 16.63
N ILE A 193 15.02 46.30 15.62
CA ILE A 193 15.85 45.10 15.49
C ILE A 193 16.52 45.17 14.11
N ASP A 194 17.82 45.34 14.18
CA ASP A 194 18.83 45.43 13.13
C ASP A 194 18.75 44.26 12.13
N ASP A 195 18.10 44.47 10.99
CA ASP A 195 18.19 43.60 9.81
C ASP A 195 19.03 44.33 8.75
N LEU A 196 20.35 44.20 8.87
CA LEU A 196 21.34 44.64 7.89
C LEU A 196 21.25 43.76 6.63
N SER A 197 20.20 43.96 5.85
CA SER A 197 20.18 43.57 4.45
C SER A 197 20.35 44.83 3.61
N ASP A 198 21.55 45.00 3.07
CA ASP A 198 21.93 46.04 2.12
C ASP A 198 21.12 45.88 0.83
N THR A 199 20.12 46.74 0.63
CA THR A 199 19.32 46.82 -0.59
C THR A 199 19.38 48.23 -1.17
N SER A 200 20.58 48.76 -1.41
CA SER A 200 20.72 49.98 -2.21
C SER A 200 20.71 49.67 -3.71
N ASP A 201 19.60 49.17 -4.26
CA ASP A 201 19.24 49.30 -5.69
C ASP A 201 17.81 48.79 -5.97
N ILE A 202 16.79 49.51 -5.48
CA ILE A 202 15.42 49.34 -5.98
C ILE A 202 14.82 50.74 -6.10
N GLU A 203 14.61 51.16 -7.34
CA GLU A 203 13.90 52.40 -7.65
C GLU A 203 12.41 52.23 -7.30
N ASP A 204 11.85 53.30 -6.73
CA ASP A 204 10.45 53.43 -6.33
C ASP A 204 9.50 53.26 -7.53
N ASP A 205 8.98 52.04 -7.74
CA ASP A 205 7.77 51.80 -8.53
C ASP A 205 6.56 51.76 -7.57
N ASP A 206 5.71 52.79 -7.68
CA ASP A 206 4.45 52.97 -6.94
C ASP A 206 3.41 51.94 -7.41
N SER A 207 3.65 50.68 -7.07
CA SER A 207 2.76 49.55 -7.29
C SER A 207 2.02 49.21 -5.97
N PRO A 208 0.69 49.08 -5.97
CA PRO A 208 -0.09 48.91 -4.75
C PRO A 208 0.28 47.61 -4.03
N ILE A 209 0.75 47.75 -2.79
CA ILE A 209 1.17 46.66 -1.91
C ILE A 209 0.04 45.61 -1.84
N PRO A 210 0.27 44.34 -2.23
CA PRO A 210 -0.77 43.34 -2.23
C PRO A 210 -1.19 43.04 -0.79
N SER A 211 -2.47 43.31 -0.51
CA SER A 211 -3.12 43.00 0.77
C SER A 211 -2.74 41.61 1.30
N THR A 212 -2.45 41.53 2.58
CA THR A 212 -1.96 40.36 3.36
C THR A 212 -2.91 39.16 3.39
N THR A 213 -4.02 39.20 2.66
CA THR A 213 -5.04 38.14 2.62
C THR A 213 -4.61 36.93 1.79
N SER A 214 -3.79 37.12 0.76
CA SER A 214 -3.40 36.03 -0.17
C SER A 214 -2.42 35.00 0.42
N THR A 215 -1.61 35.40 1.39
CA THR A 215 -0.60 34.55 2.07
C THR A 215 -1.26 33.52 3.00
N SER A 216 -2.38 33.88 3.64
CA SER A 216 -3.16 32.99 4.53
C SER A 216 -3.69 31.74 3.81
N SER A 217 -4.18 31.92 2.57
CA SER A 217 -4.74 30.83 1.76
C SER A 217 -3.66 29.84 1.27
N LYS A 218 -2.47 30.33 0.96
CA LYS A 218 -1.31 29.51 0.56
C LYS A 218 -0.82 28.66 1.75
N GLY A 219 -0.79 29.24 2.95
CA GLY A 219 -0.49 28.52 4.19
C GLY A 219 -1.48 27.38 4.46
N ALA A 220 -2.79 27.67 4.38
CA ALA A 220 -3.83 26.66 4.59
C ALA A 220 -3.76 25.49 3.60
N LYS A 221 -3.38 25.73 2.34
CA LYS A 221 -3.15 24.69 1.33
C LYS A 221 -1.91 23.84 1.66
N HIS A 222 -0.81 24.47 2.08
CA HIS A 222 0.41 23.77 2.50
C HIS A 222 0.16 22.85 3.70
N TYR A 223 -0.53 23.33 4.74
CA TYR A 223 -0.94 22.48 5.86
C TYR A 223 -1.87 21.35 5.41
N GLY A 224 -2.74 21.60 4.44
CA GLY A 224 -3.59 20.58 3.85
C GLY A 224 -2.78 19.45 3.20
N TYR A 225 -1.72 19.81 2.47
CA TYR A 225 -0.78 18.85 1.89
C TYR A 225 -0.05 18.05 2.98
N LEU A 226 0.50 18.71 3.99
CA LEU A 226 1.21 18.05 5.10
C LEU A 226 0.32 17.06 5.86
N VAL A 227 -0.95 17.39 6.09
CA VAL A 227 -1.89 16.46 6.74
C VAL A 227 -2.22 15.28 5.83
N THR A 228 -2.39 15.49 4.52
CA THR A 228 -2.56 14.36 3.58
C THR A 228 -1.31 13.48 3.49
N GLU A 229 -0.11 14.07 3.57
CA GLU A 229 1.12 13.30 3.65
C GLU A 229 1.13 12.47 4.93
N LEU A 230 0.89 13.09 6.09
CA LEU A 230 0.82 12.41 7.38
C LEU A 230 -0.21 11.27 7.37
N GLN A 231 -1.38 11.46 6.76
CA GLN A 231 -2.38 10.41 6.57
C GLN A 231 -1.82 9.22 5.77
N SER A 232 -1.17 9.49 4.63
CA SER A 232 -0.56 8.44 3.81
C SER A 232 0.55 7.69 4.55
N ARG A 233 1.30 8.38 5.42
CA ARG A 233 2.37 7.80 6.24
C ARG A 233 1.79 6.89 7.33
N TYR A 234 0.68 7.28 7.97
CA TYR A 234 -0.01 6.40 8.91
C TYR A 234 -0.55 5.14 8.22
N ALA A 235 -1.19 5.27 7.06
CA ALA A 235 -1.66 4.12 6.30
C ALA A 235 -0.52 3.17 5.92
N ARG A 236 0.63 3.71 5.48
CA ARG A 236 1.83 2.93 5.21
C ARG A 236 2.38 2.24 6.47
N LEU A 237 2.42 2.95 7.60
CA LEU A 237 2.88 2.42 8.87
C LEU A 237 2.01 1.25 9.34
N ASP A 238 0.68 1.36 9.21
CA ASP A 238 -0.27 0.30 9.54
C ASP A 238 -0.08 -0.92 8.62
N GLN A 239 0.13 -0.70 7.32
CA GLN A 239 0.46 -1.77 6.38
C GLN A 239 1.77 -2.49 6.77
N LEU A 240 2.83 -1.74 7.09
CA LEU A 240 4.11 -2.30 7.52
C LEU A 240 3.99 -3.07 8.84
N GLN A 241 3.20 -2.56 9.80
CA GLN A 241 2.91 -3.27 11.05
C GLN A 241 2.17 -4.58 10.79
N SER A 242 1.12 -4.55 9.98
CA SER A 242 0.37 -5.77 9.61
C SER A 242 1.26 -6.78 8.87
N ALA A 243 2.20 -6.31 8.04
CA ALA A 243 3.15 -7.17 7.35
C ALA A 243 4.17 -7.78 8.32
N ALA A 244 4.68 -7.00 9.28
CA ALA A 244 5.58 -7.47 10.32
C ALA A 244 4.90 -8.55 11.19
N GLU A 245 3.67 -8.32 11.64
CA GLU A 245 2.90 -9.30 12.42
C GLU A 245 2.67 -10.61 11.66
N LYS A 246 2.31 -10.53 10.37
CA LYS A 246 2.13 -11.71 9.52
C LYS A 246 3.44 -12.48 9.35
N LEU A 247 4.55 -11.78 9.11
CA LEU A 247 5.85 -12.41 8.97
C LEU A 247 6.36 -13.01 10.28
N ASP A 248 6.11 -12.35 11.42
CA ASP A 248 6.44 -12.87 12.75
C ASP A 248 5.61 -14.11 13.09
N LEU A 249 4.31 -14.14 12.73
CA LEU A 249 3.46 -15.32 12.83
C LEU A 249 4.03 -16.47 11.98
N VAL A 250 4.33 -16.21 10.71
CA VAL A 250 4.87 -17.20 9.77
C VAL A 250 6.21 -17.74 10.30
N ARG A 251 7.10 -16.85 10.75
CA ARG A 251 8.38 -17.23 11.36
C ARG A 251 8.16 -18.10 12.59
N ALA A 252 7.26 -17.72 13.48
CA ALA A 252 6.94 -18.53 14.64
C ALA A 252 6.52 -19.93 14.18
N LEU A 253 5.54 -20.06 13.28
CA LEU A 253 5.07 -21.35 12.78
C LEU A 253 6.17 -22.21 12.15
N MET A 254 7.17 -21.60 11.52
CA MET A 254 8.30 -22.34 10.95
C MET A 254 9.35 -22.75 12.00
N THR A 255 9.58 -21.95 13.03
CA THR A 255 10.67 -22.19 14.00
C THR A 255 10.26 -23.07 15.18
N HIS A 256 9.00 -23.00 15.66
CA HIS A 256 8.55 -23.85 16.76
C HIS A 256 7.98 -25.18 16.24
N LYS A 257 8.66 -26.29 16.54
CA LYS A 257 8.13 -27.62 16.25
C LYS A 257 6.92 -27.90 17.15
N GLY A 258 5.71 -27.91 16.58
CA GLY A 258 4.48 -28.33 17.28
C GLY A 258 3.38 -27.28 17.42
N GLY A 259 3.62 -26.03 17.04
CA GLY A 259 2.57 -25.02 16.97
C GLY A 259 1.83 -25.10 15.65
N ARG A 260 0.51 -25.16 15.73
CA ARG A 260 -0.38 -25.24 14.56
C ARG A 260 -1.23 -23.99 14.57
N SER A 261 -1.22 -23.23 13.48
CA SER A 261 -2.28 -22.28 13.22
C SER A 261 -3.49 -23.03 12.67
N GLN A 262 -4.68 -22.70 13.18
CA GLN A 262 -5.94 -23.13 12.60
C GLN A 262 -6.75 -21.89 12.30
N VAL A 263 -7.32 -21.82 11.10
CA VAL A 263 -8.24 -20.74 10.74
C VAL A 263 -9.53 -20.97 11.52
N VAL A 264 -9.76 -20.16 12.57
CA VAL A 264 -11.03 -20.19 13.30
C VAL A 264 -12.08 -19.50 12.45
N LYS A 265 -13.06 -20.27 11.95
CA LYS A 265 -14.21 -19.72 11.21
C LYS A 265 -14.96 -18.71 12.08
N GLN A 266 -15.45 -17.63 11.47
CA GLN A 266 -16.08 -16.50 12.17
C GLN A 266 -17.22 -16.93 13.11
N LYS A 267 -18.10 -17.83 12.66
CA LYS A 267 -19.17 -18.41 13.51
C LYS A 267 -18.66 -19.02 14.82
N LYS A 268 -17.49 -19.68 14.80
CA LYS A 268 -16.88 -20.29 15.98
C LYS A 268 -16.26 -19.24 16.91
N LYS A 269 -15.79 -18.12 16.35
CA LYS A 269 -15.31 -16.97 17.12
C LYS A 269 -16.47 -16.30 17.84
N ASP A 270 -17.58 -16.07 17.14
CA ASP A 270 -18.79 -15.45 17.69
C ASP A 270 -19.39 -16.31 18.81
N SER A 271 -19.41 -17.64 18.64
CA SER A 271 -19.84 -18.57 19.70
C SER A 271 -18.91 -18.58 20.91
N LEU A 272 -17.60 -18.41 20.70
CA LEU A 272 -16.61 -18.34 21.79
C LEU A 272 -16.74 -17.02 22.56
N THR A 273 -16.94 -15.90 21.86
CA THR A 273 -17.18 -14.60 22.51
C THR A 273 -18.47 -14.60 23.30
N ASP A 274 -19.52 -15.23 22.80
CA ASP A 274 -20.79 -15.39 23.52
C ASP A 274 -20.63 -16.31 24.74
N ALA A 275 -19.85 -17.39 24.63
CA ALA A 275 -19.55 -18.28 25.76
C ALA A 275 -18.69 -17.62 26.85
N VAL A 276 -17.77 -16.73 26.46
CA VAL A 276 -16.97 -15.92 27.40
C VAL A 276 -17.85 -14.85 28.07
N ALA A 277 -18.74 -14.21 27.32
CA ALA A 277 -19.70 -13.25 27.86
C ALA A 277 -20.67 -13.91 28.86
N LYS A 278 -21.03 -15.17 28.62
CA LYS A 278 -21.87 -16.00 29.50
C LYS A 278 -21.08 -16.65 30.65
N GLY A 279 -19.81 -16.33 30.85
CA GLY A 279 -18.99 -16.83 31.97
C GLY A 279 -18.60 -18.31 31.89
N LYS A 280 -18.98 -19.04 30.84
CA LYS A 280 -18.69 -20.49 30.71
C LYS A 280 -17.23 -20.78 30.36
N VAL A 281 -16.55 -19.82 29.76
CA VAL A 281 -15.18 -19.96 29.25
C VAL A 281 -14.38 -18.72 29.61
N THR A 282 -13.15 -18.90 30.06
CA THR A 282 -12.20 -17.79 30.29
C THR A 282 -11.84 -17.10 28.97
N LYS A 283 -11.31 -15.87 29.06
CA LYS A 283 -10.78 -15.10 27.92
C LYS A 283 -9.75 -15.87 27.06
N ASN A 284 -9.11 -16.89 27.64
CA ASN A 284 -8.12 -17.74 26.98
C ASN A 284 -8.70 -19.04 26.40
N GLY A 285 -10.03 -19.22 26.42
CA GLY A 285 -10.69 -20.39 25.85
C GLY A 285 -10.69 -21.63 26.75
N LEU A 286 -10.25 -21.53 28.01
CA LEU A 286 -10.38 -22.60 29.01
C LEU A 286 -11.77 -22.57 29.63
N ALA A 287 -12.47 -23.70 29.65
CA ALA A 287 -13.74 -23.85 30.35
C ALA A 287 -13.52 -23.57 31.85
N LEU A 288 -14.37 -22.72 32.43
CA LEU A 288 -14.44 -22.60 33.88
C LEU A 288 -15.13 -23.85 34.41
N VAL A 289 -14.55 -24.47 35.44
CA VAL A 289 -15.19 -25.57 36.15
C VAL A 289 -16.22 -24.91 37.06
N ASP A 290 -17.49 -25.12 36.77
CA ASP A 290 -18.61 -24.63 37.58
C ASP A 290 -18.44 -25.13 39.03
N THR A 291 -18.33 -24.20 39.99
CA THR A 291 -18.31 -24.49 41.42
C THR A 291 -19.60 -24.11 42.14
N ASP A 292 -20.66 -23.71 41.44
CA ASP A 292 -21.92 -23.34 42.07
C ASP A 292 -23.10 -23.84 41.23
N ASP A 293 -23.61 -25.01 41.58
CA ASP A 293 -24.99 -25.45 41.35
C ASP A 293 -25.34 -26.40 42.52
N GLU A 294 -25.80 -25.81 43.63
CA GLU A 294 -26.57 -26.55 44.65
C GLU A 294 -28.02 -26.69 44.15
N ASP A 295 -28.49 -27.94 44.21
CA ASP A 295 -29.88 -28.43 44.18
C ASP A 295 -30.65 -28.47 42.84
N GLU A 296 -30.78 -29.66 42.24
CA GLU A 296 -31.98 -30.54 42.35
C GLU A 296 -31.87 -31.77 41.39
N ASP A 297 -31.90 -32.97 41.98
CA ASP A 297 -32.31 -34.29 41.46
C ASP A 297 -31.87 -34.82 40.07
N GLY A 298 -31.09 -35.91 40.10
CA GLY A 298 -31.13 -36.94 39.04
C GLY A 298 -29.80 -37.59 38.63
N GLU A 299 -29.58 -38.83 39.10
CA GLU A 299 -28.64 -39.83 38.57
C GLU A 299 -27.11 -39.54 38.60
N LYS A 300 -26.46 -39.99 39.68
CA LYS A 300 -25.00 -40.15 39.77
C LYS A 300 -24.48 -41.19 38.77
N LYS A 301 -24.06 -40.77 37.56
CA LYS A 301 -23.11 -41.55 36.75
C LYS A 301 -21.69 -41.22 37.17
N GLY A 302 -21.02 -42.17 37.84
CA GLY A 302 -19.66 -42.05 38.33
C GLY A 302 -18.67 -41.62 37.24
N LYS A 303 -17.86 -40.59 37.54
CA LYS A 303 -16.78 -40.12 36.68
C LYS A 303 -15.71 -41.22 36.57
N VAL A 304 -15.60 -41.85 35.40
CA VAL A 304 -14.47 -42.75 35.11
C VAL A 304 -13.20 -41.91 35.00
N ALA A 305 -12.25 -42.12 35.91
CA ALA A 305 -10.94 -41.47 35.88
C ALA A 305 -10.20 -41.85 34.59
N LYS A 306 -10.03 -40.89 33.67
CA LYS A 306 -9.15 -41.05 32.51
C LYS A 306 -7.69 -40.97 32.96
N VAL A 307 -7.08 -42.13 33.17
CA VAL A 307 -5.63 -42.26 33.36
C VAL A 307 -4.96 -42.12 32.01
N TYR A 308 -4.22 -41.03 31.79
CA TYR A 308 -3.38 -40.85 30.61
C TYR A 308 -1.99 -41.44 30.88
N LYS A 309 -1.61 -42.53 30.21
CA LYS A 309 -0.23 -43.01 30.16
C LYS A 309 0.53 -42.23 29.07
N PHE A 310 1.49 -41.41 29.47
CA PHE A 310 2.47 -40.82 28.55
C PHE A 310 3.61 -41.81 28.30
N GLY A 311 3.63 -42.43 27.12
CA GLY A 311 4.79 -43.18 26.64
C GLY A 311 5.83 -42.22 26.08
N LYS A 312 6.95 -42.01 26.79
CA LYS A 312 8.18 -41.46 26.20
C LYS A 312 8.90 -42.59 25.46
N GLU A 313 8.44 -42.93 24.27
CA GLU A 313 9.25 -43.74 23.36
C GLU A 313 10.07 -42.80 22.47
N ARG A 314 11.35 -42.64 22.83
CA ARG A 314 12.37 -42.13 21.91
C ARG A 314 12.55 -43.20 20.83
N LYS A 315 12.06 -42.95 19.62
CA LYS A 315 12.52 -43.70 18.45
C LYS A 315 14.03 -43.44 18.32
N ARG A 316 14.82 -44.52 18.49
CA ARG A 316 16.19 -44.60 17.99
C ARG A 316 16.18 -44.49 16.47
#